data_AF-A0A834ML11-F1
#
_entry.id   AF-A0A834ML11-F1
#
_cell.length_a   1.000
_cell.length_b   1.000
_cell.length_c   1.000
_cell.angle_alpha   90.00
_cell.angle_beta   90.00
_cell.angle_gamma   90.00
#
_symmetry.space_group_name_H-M   'P 1'
#
loop_
_entity.id
_entity.type
_entity.pdbx_description
1 polymer ?
#
loop_
_entity_poly.entity_id
_entity_poly.type
_entity_poly.pdbx_seq_one_letter_code
_entity_poly.pdbx_strand_id
1 'polypeptide(L)'
;MTMGDETPVTTLILPILIRPILSQLEKQDMSATHTLRAAFTKAETTYPGLTLDLVLGILKQGDLTVNMNESILRLQGTVSDSDKYRLNRSEEAFQELNRKSASLKKILSRIPDEITDRKKFLETIKEIASAIKKLLDTVNAVNGFIPGTTGKQALEQRKREFVKYSKKFSNTLKEYFKDGHANSVFLSALYLILQTNMIITTVKSKCE
;
A
#
# COMPACT_ATOMS: atom_id res chain seq x y z
N MET A 1 -0.23 -19.79 17.95
CA MET A 1 -0.59 -18.82 16.89
C MET A 1 0.57 -17.84 16.72
N THR A 2 1.51 -18.19 15.86
CA THR A 2 2.66 -17.34 15.55
C THR A 2 2.22 -16.24 14.60
N MET A 3 2.06 -15.01 15.10
CA MET A 3 2.09 -13.80 14.27
C MET A 3 3.52 -13.63 13.72
N GLY A 4 3.90 -14.49 12.79
CA GLY A 4 5.18 -14.44 12.08
C GLY A 4 4.97 -13.78 10.73
N ASP A 5 5.54 -12.58 10.57
CA ASP A 5 5.91 -11.96 9.30
C ASP A 5 4.89 -11.99 8.15
N GLU A 6 3.72 -11.37 8.34
CA GLU A 6 2.93 -10.92 7.19
C GLU A 6 3.73 -9.84 6.43
N THR A 7 4.38 -10.26 5.34
CA THR A 7 5.09 -9.33 4.45
C THR A 7 4.06 -8.48 3.69
N PRO A 8 4.30 -7.17 3.47
CA PRO A 8 3.37 -6.30 2.75
C PRO A 8 2.96 -6.83 1.38
N VAL A 9 3.86 -7.54 0.71
CA VAL A 9 3.61 -8.19 -0.59
C VAL A 9 2.45 -9.17 -0.50
N THR A 10 2.37 -9.97 0.57
CA THR A 10 1.27 -10.93 0.79
C THR A 10 -0.09 -10.23 0.76
N THR A 11 -0.22 -9.11 1.46
CA THR A 11 -1.48 -8.35 1.52
C THR A 11 -1.77 -7.55 0.24
N LEU A 12 -0.73 -7.13 -0.48
CA LEU A 12 -0.85 -6.23 -1.63
C LEU A 12 -0.99 -6.97 -2.96
N ILE A 13 -0.58 -8.23 -3.06
CA ILE A 13 -0.55 -8.94 -4.35
C ILE A 13 -1.95 -9.11 -4.97
N LEU A 14 -2.94 -9.48 -4.17
CA LEU A 14 -4.31 -9.60 -4.65
C LEU A 14 -4.86 -8.26 -5.17
N PRO A 15 -4.85 -7.15 -4.39
CA PRO A 15 -5.39 -5.88 -4.86
C PRO A 15 -4.55 -5.17 -5.94
N ILE A 16 -3.22 -5.36 -5.96
CA ILE A 16 -2.33 -4.59 -6.85
C ILE A 16 -1.97 -5.34 -8.14
N LEU A 17 -1.91 -6.67 -8.11
CA LEU A 17 -1.57 -7.47 -9.30
C LEU A 17 -2.79 -8.19 -9.86
N ILE A 18 -3.45 -9.03 -9.05
CA ILE A 18 -4.51 -9.92 -9.56
C ILE A 18 -5.78 -9.14 -9.92
N ARG A 19 -6.25 -8.23 -9.06
CA ARG A 19 -7.49 -7.48 -9.31
C ARG A 19 -7.47 -6.68 -10.62
N PRO A 20 -6.42 -5.91 -10.95
CA PRO A 20 -6.34 -5.23 -12.23
C PRO A 20 -6.39 -6.18 -13.44
N ILE A 21 -5.72 -7.35 -13.36
CA ILE A 21 -5.77 -8.37 -14.41
C ILE A 21 -7.21 -8.86 -14.59
N LEU A 22 -7.89 -9.20 -13.49
CA LEU A 22 -9.30 -9.60 -13.54
C LEU A 22 -10.17 -8.49 -14.16
N SER A 23 -10.02 -7.23 -13.77
CA SER A 23 -10.78 -6.12 -14.37
C SER A 23 -10.53 -5.94 -15.87
N GLN A 24 -9.37 -6.33 -16.40
CA GLN A 24 -9.15 -6.37 -17.85
C GLN A 24 -9.90 -7.53 -18.51
N LEU A 25 -9.99 -8.69 -17.85
CA LEU A 25 -10.73 -9.87 -18.30
C LEU A 25 -12.26 -9.69 -18.25
N GLU A 26 -12.79 -8.81 -17.39
CA GLU A 26 -14.24 -8.51 -17.34
C GLU A 26 -14.80 -8.07 -18.69
N LYS A 27 -13.97 -7.45 -19.54
CA LYS A 27 -14.34 -7.02 -20.89
C LYS A 27 -14.60 -8.19 -21.85
N GLN A 28 -14.07 -9.38 -21.53
CA GLN A 28 -14.20 -10.59 -22.34
C GLN A 28 -15.28 -11.52 -21.78
N ASP A 29 -15.22 -11.80 -20.48
CA ASP A 29 -16.22 -12.63 -19.79
C ASP A 29 -16.42 -12.14 -18.35
N MET A 30 -17.57 -11.52 -18.12
CA MET A 30 -17.96 -10.98 -16.83
C MET A 30 -18.24 -12.09 -15.80
N SER A 31 -18.85 -13.20 -16.22
CA SER A 31 -19.26 -14.29 -15.33
C SER A 31 -18.05 -15.08 -14.83
N ALA A 32 -17.16 -15.46 -15.73
CA ALA A 32 -15.91 -16.13 -15.38
C ALA A 32 -15.05 -15.25 -14.46
N THR A 33 -14.96 -13.96 -14.76
CA THR A 33 -14.17 -13.03 -13.96
C THR A 33 -14.76 -12.83 -12.56
N HIS A 34 -16.08 -12.73 -12.44
CA HIS A 34 -16.74 -12.64 -11.14
C HIS A 34 -16.46 -13.89 -10.29
N THR A 35 -16.53 -15.08 -10.91
CA THR A 35 -16.22 -16.36 -10.26
C THR A 35 -14.77 -16.40 -9.76
N LEU A 36 -13.81 -16.01 -10.61
CA LEU A 36 -12.40 -15.95 -10.22
C LEU A 36 -12.16 -14.96 -9.08
N ARG A 37 -12.74 -13.74 -9.17
CA ARG A 37 -12.59 -12.72 -8.12
C ARG A 37 -13.12 -13.21 -6.77
N ALA A 38 -14.27 -13.86 -6.76
CA ALA A 38 -14.86 -14.44 -5.55
C ALA A 38 -13.98 -15.56 -4.98
N ALA A 39 -13.50 -16.47 -5.83
CA ALA A 39 -12.63 -17.57 -5.43
C ALA A 39 -11.31 -17.07 -4.82
N PHE A 40 -10.60 -16.17 -5.51
CA PHE A 40 -9.36 -15.58 -5.00
C PHE A 40 -9.57 -14.83 -3.68
N THR A 41 -10.63 -14.03 -3.58
CA THR A 41 -10.91 -13.28 -2.34
C THR A 41 -11.20 -14.23 -1.17
N LYS A 42 -12.02 -15.27 -1.39
CA LYS A 42 -12.35 -16.25 -0.36
C LYS A 42 -11.13 -17.05 0.07
N ALA A 43 -10.34 -17.51 -0.89
CA ALA A 43 -9.17 -18.32 -0.65
C ALA A 43 -8.09 -17.52 0.11
N GLU A 44 -7.80 -16.29 -0.31
CA GLU A 44 -6.85 -15.40 0.39
C GLU A 44 -7.31 -15.05 1.81
N THR A 45 -8.62 -14.87 2.02
CA THR A 45 -9.17 -14.59 3.36
C THR A 45 -9.05 -15.80 4.28
N THR A 46 -9.19 -17.01 3.73
CA THR A 46 -9.12 -18.27 4.49
C THR A 46 -7.66 -18.68 4.73
N TYR A 47 -6.78 -18.44 3.77
CA TYR A 47 -5.37 -18.79 3.77
C TYR A 47 -4.53 -17.60 3.24
N PRO A 48 -4.20 -16.62 4.11
CA PRO A 48 -3.36 -15.49 3.72
C PRO A 48 -2.02 -15.96 3.15
N GLY A 49 -1.60 -15.40 2.01
CA GLY A 49 -0.39 -15.83 1.29
C GLY A 49 -0.65 -16.73 0.09
N LEU A 50 -1.82 -17.36 -0.01
CA LEU A 50 -2.11 -18.28 -1.11
C LEU A 50 -1.96 -17.63 -2.49
N THR A 51 -2.43 -16.39 -2.65
CA THR A 51 -2.29 -15.66 -3.92
C THR A 51 -0.83 -15.37 -4.24
N LEU A 52 0.00 -15.10 -3.24
CA LEU A 52 1.44 -14.91 -3.42
C LEU A 52 2.10 -16.22 -3.87
N ASP A 53 1.81 -17.32 -3.19
CA ASP A 53 2.35 -18.64 -3.53
C ASP A 53 1.97 -19.05 -4.96
N LEU A 54 0.73 -18.77 -5.38
CA LEU A 54 0.30 -19.01 -6.76
C LEU A 54 1.13 -18.19 -7.75
N VAL A 55 1.31 -16.88 -7.52
CA VAL A 55 2.09 -16.01 -8.41
C VAL A 55 3.55 -16.48 -8.48
N LEU A 56 4.15 -16.81 -7.33
CA LEU A 56 5.50 -17.35 -7.27
C LEU A 56 5.62 -18.69 -8.02
N GLY A 57 4.61 -19.55 -7.91
CA GLY A 57 4.52 -20.80 -8.65
C GLY A 57 4.48 -20.59 -10.18
N ILE A 58 3.69 -19.61 -10.65
CA ILE A 58 3.62 -19.23 -12.07
C ILE A 58 4.96 -18.68 -12.56
N LEU A 59 5.60 -17.77 -11.80
CA LEU A 59 6.90 -17.21 -12.16
C LEU A 59 7.98 -18.28 -12.23
N LYS A 60 7.98 -19.21 -11.27
CA LYS A 60 8.90 -20.35 -11.26
C LYS A 60 8.69 -21.26 -12.48
N GLN A 61 7.44 -21.53 -12.85
CA GLN A 61 7.14 -22.35 -14.03
C GLN A 61 7.60 -21.69 -15.34
N GLY A 62 7.65 -20.35 -15.36
CA GLY A 62 8.17 -19.58 -16.49
C GLY A 62 9.66 -19.27 -16.43
N ASP A 63 10.40 -19.79 -15.45
CA ASP A 63 11.83 -19.49 -15.19
C ASP A 63 12.12 -17.97 -15.05
N LEU A 64 11.18 -17.24 -14.44
CA LEU A 64 11.27 -15.79 -14.25
C LEU A 64 11.76 -15.46 -12.83
N THR A 65 12.91 -14.80 -12.74
CA THR A 65 13.43 -14.27 -11.46
C THR A 65 12.99 -12.82 -11.30
N VAL A 66 12.03 -12.57 -10.43
CA VAL A 66 11.43 -11.24 -10.22
C VAL A 66 11.49 -10.85 -8.74
N ASN A 67 11.94 -9.62 -8.45
CA ASN A 67 11.83 -9.07 -7.11
C ASN A 67 10.39 -8.61 -6.86
N MET A 68 9.64 -9.39 -6.09
CA MET A 68 8.24 -9.08 -5.80
C MET A 68 8.04 -7.77 -5.03
N ASN A 69 8.97 -7.38 -4.15
CA ASN A 69 8.85 -6.09 -3.44
C ASN A 69 8.94 -4.93 -4.43
N GLU A 70 9.92 -5.00 -5.33
CA GLU A 70 10.12 -4.00 -6.36
C GLU A 70 8.92 -3.92 -7.32
N SER A 71 8.49 -5.06 -7.85
CA SER A 71 7.39 -5.11 -8.83
C SER A 71 6.08 -4.62 -8.24
N ILE A 72 5.71 -5.07 -7.02
CA ILE A 72 4.48 -4.61 -6.36
C ILE A 72 4.58 -3.11 -6.03
N LEU A 73 5.75 -2.62 -5.59
CA LEU A 73 5.95 -1.20 -5.31
C LEU A 73 5.77 -0.36 -6.57
N ARG A 74 6.34 -0.79 -7.70
CA ARG A 74 6.20 -0.10 -8.99
C ARG A 74 4.74 -0.09 -9.47
N LEU A 75 4.05 -1.22 -9.38
CA LEU A 75 2.63 -1.35 -9.75
C LEU A 75 1.70 -0.51 -8.87
N GLN A 76 2.09 -0.19 -7.63
CA GLN A 76 1.27 0.65 -6.76
C GLN A 76 0.94 2.02 -7.38
N GLY A 77 1.80 2.55 -8.25
CA GLY A 77 1.61 3.84 -8.91
C GLY A 77 0.64 3.81 -10.09
N THR A 78 0.33 2.63 -10.64
CA THR A 78 -0.54 2.45 -11.81
C THR A 78 -1.95 2.03 -11.44
N VAL A 79 -2.12 1.43 -10.25
CA VAL A 79 -3.42 1.01 -9.75
C VAL A 79 -4.17 2.22 -9.22
N SER A 80 -5.31 2.52 -9.86
CA SER A 80 -6.27 3.49 -9.32
C SER A 80 -6.74 3.01 -7.94
N ASP A 81 -6.93 3.92 -6.99
CA ASP A 81 -7.42 3.58 -5.66
C ASP A 81 -8.71 2.77 -5.78
N SER A 82 -8.63 1.47 -5.49
CA SER A 82 -9.81 0.59 -5.46
C SER A 82 -10.82 1.18 -4.49
N ASP A 83 -12.12 0.94 -4.69
CA ASP A 83 -13.19 1.42 -3.80
C ASP A 83 -12.96 1.11 -2.32
N LYS A 84 -12.16 0.07 -2.02
CA LYS A 84 -11.75 -0.29 -0.66
C LYS A 84 -10.86 0.77 0.02
N TYR A 85 -10.06 1.49 -0.73
CA TYR A 85 -9.08 2.48 -0.24
C TYR A 85 -9.45 3.91 -0.66
N ARG A 86 -10.73 4.15 -0.92
CA ARG A 86 -11.29 5.47 -1.24
C ARG A 86 -12.46 5.77 -0.31
N LEU A 87 -12.45 6.98 0.25
CA LEU A 87 -13.54 7.54 1.04
C LEU A 87 -14.58 8.16 0.09
N ASN A 88 -15.85 7.87 0.33
CA ASN A 88 -16.99 8.29 -0.48
C ASN A 88 -17.59 9.63 -0.01
N ARG A 89 -17.22 10.07 1.19
CA ARG A 89 -17.65 11.32 1.81
C ARG A 89 -17.22 12.57 1.04
N SER A 90 -18.14 13.49 0.76
CA SER A 90 -17.91 14.66 -0.08
C SER A 90 -17.18 15.81 0.61
N GLU A 91 -17.07 15.80 1.94
CA GLU A 91 -16.45 16.89 2.69
C GLU A 91 -14.96 17.01 2.39
N GLU A 92 -14.47 18.25 2.38
CA GLU A 92 -13.12 18.58 1.91
C GLU A 92 -12.02 17.81 2.65
N ALA A 93 -12.16 17.61 3.96
CA ALA A 93 -11.18 16.87 4.76
C ALA A 93 -11.00 15.41 4.28
N PHE A 94 -12.08 14.72 3.90
CA PHE A 94 -12.02 13.34 3.40
C PHE A 94 -11.47 13.29 1.97
N GLN A 95 -11.86 14.25 1.13
CA GLN A 95 -11.33 14.37 -0.23
C GLN A 95 -9.85 14.71 -0.23
N GLU A 96 -9.40 15.55 0.69
CA GLU A 96 -7.98 15.87 0.84
C GLU A 96 -7.19 14.65 1.32
N LEU A 97 -7.72 13.90 2.30
CA LEU A 97 -7.11 12.66 2.76
C LEU A 97 -6.95 11.63 1.63
N ASN A 98 -7.97 11.44 0.78
CA ASN A 98 -7.88 10.61 -0.43
C ASN A 98 -6.72 11.09 -1.34
N ARG A 99 -6.67 12.39 -1.66
CA ARG A 99 -5.64 12.96 -2.54
C ARG A 99 -4.23 12.81 -1.97
N LYS A 100 -4.02 13.09 -0.68
CA LYS A 100 -2.68 12.97 -0.05
C LYS A 100 -2.25 11.51 0.06
N SER A 101 -3.16 10.60 0.37
CA SER A 101 -2.91 9.15 0.36
C SER A 101 -2.46 8.68 -1.02
N ALA A 102 -3.21 9.01 -2.07
CA ALA A 102 -2.86 8.68 -3.45
C ALA A 102 -1.51 9.27 -3.85
N SER A 103 -1.28 10.55 -3.52
CA SER A 103 -0.03 11.24 -3.82
C SER A 103 1.17 10.57 -3.15
N LEU A 104 1.08 10.20 -1.86
CA LEU A 104 2.17 9.51 -1.16
C LEU A 104 2.47 8.16 -1.82
N LYS A 105 1.44 7.36 -2.10
CA LYS A 105 1.60 6.05 -2.76
C LYS A 105 2.26 6.17 -4.13
N LYS A 106 1.87 7.18 -4.92
CA LYS A 106 2.47 7.46 -6.24
C LYS A 106 3.92 7.93 -6.16
N ILE A 107 4.28 8.71 -5.13
CA ILE A 107 5.68 9.12 -4.92
C ILE A 107 6.51 7.89 -4.54
N LEU A 108 6.03 7.06 -3.61
CA LEU A 108 6.71 5.84 -3.16
C LEU A 108 6.90 4.83 -4.31
N SER A 109 5.96 4.72 -5.24
CA SER A 109 6.05 3.79 -6.37
C SER A 109 7.14 4.12 -7.38
N ARG A 110 7.72 5.33 -7.34
CA ARG A 110 8.84 5.74 -8.21
C ARG A 110 10.21 5.33 -7.65
N ILE A 111 10.27 4.89 -6.40
CA ILE A 111 11.53 4.49 -5.75
C ILE A 111 12.32 3.49 -6.60
N PRO A 112 11.73 2.39 -7.14
CA PRO A 112 12.45 1.44 -7.98
C PRO A 112 13.19 2.08 -9.17
N ASP A 113 12.58 3.10 -9.79
CA ASP A 113 13.12 3.75 -10.98
C ASP A 113 14.13 4.85 -10.65
N GLU A 114 14.03 5.46 -9.47
CA GLU A 114 14.82 6.63 -9.07
C GLU A 114 15.99 6.27 -8.13
N ILE A 115 15.96 5.12 -7.45
CA ILE A 115 16.92 4.73 -6.39
C ILE A 115 18.39 4.63 -6.84
N THR A 116 18.62 4.40 -8.13
CA THR A 116 19.97 4.29 -8.74
C THR A 116 20.58 5.65 -9.08
N ASP A 117 19.75 6.67 -9.35
CA ASP A 117 20.20 8.05 -9.58
C ASP A 117 20.16 8.82 -8.25
N ARG A 118 21.33 8.95 -7.61
CA ARG A 118 21.45 9.58 -6.29
C ARG A 118 20.82 10.98 -6.23
N LYS A 119 20.95 11.79 -7.28
CA LYS A 119 20.43 13.17 -7.27
C LYS A 119 18.90 13.13 -7.32
N LYS A 120 18.32 12.36 -8.24
CA LYS A 120 16.86 12.18 -8.32
C LYS A 120 16.32 11.57 -7.03
N PHE A 121 16.95 10.52 -6.53
CA PHE A 121 16.50 9.82 -5.33
C PHE A 121 16.47 10.73 -4.09
N LEU A 122 17.45 11.63 -3.92
CA LEU A 122 17.43 12.60 -2.83
C LEU A 122 16.25 13.58 -2.94
N GLU A 123 15.86 13.99 -4.15
CA GLU A 123 14.65 14.79 -4.36
C GLU A 123 13.39 13.98 -4.05
N THR A 124 13.32 12.72 -4.50
CA THR A 124 12.23 11.79 -4.15
C THR A 124 12.06 11.65 -2.64
N ILE A 125 13.16 11.51 -1.89
CA ILE A 125 13.13 11.42 -0.43
C ILE A 125 12.53 12.69 0.20
N LYS A 126 12.89 13.88 -0.30
CA LYS A 126 12.31 15.15 0.16
C LYS A 126 10.81 15.22 -0.14
N GLU A 127 10.40 14.78 -1.33
CA GLU A 127 8.99 14.71 -1.71
C GLU A 127 8.21 13.74 -0.82
N ILE A 128 8.76 12.56 -0.51
CA ILE A 128 8.18 11.59 0.43
C ILE A 128 7.99 12.21 1.81
N ALA A 129 9.03 12.88 2.35
CA ALA A 129 8.95 13.53 3.66
C ALA A 129 7.86 14.60 3.70
N SER A 130 7.75 15.42 2.64
CA SER A 130 6.69 16.42 2.49
C SER A 130 5.29 15.80 2.40
N ALA A 131 5.14 14.72 1.62
CA ALA A 131 3.88 14.01 1.46
C ALA A 131 3.43 13.31 2.76
N ILE A 132 4.36 12.72 3.51
CA ILE A 132 4.12 12.13 4.83
C ILE A 132 3.56 13.18 5.80
N LYS A 133 4.19 14.36 5.85
CA LYS A 133 3.72 15.46 6.71
C LYS A 133 2.30 15.88 6.34
N LYS A 134 2.06 16.14 5.05
CA LYS A 134 0.72 16.53 4.54
C LYS A 134 -0.34 15.47 4.82
N LEU A 135 -0.01 14.18 4.68
CA LEU A 135 -0.93 13.09 5.00
C LEU A 135 -1.30 13.13 6.50
N LEU A 136 -0.31 13.23 7.40
CA LEU A 136 -0.56 13.30 8.84
C LEU A 136 -1.41 14.51 9.25
N ASP A 137 -1.19 15.66 8.61
CA ASP A 137 -2.01 16.86 8.84
C ASP A 137 -3.48 16.61 8.44
N THR A 138 -3.74 15.97 7.30
CA THR A 138 -5.11 15.61 6.88
C THR A 138 -5.76 14.55 7.76
N VAL A 139 -4.97 13.59 8.29
CA VAL A 139 -5.47 12.61 9.26
C VAL A 139 -5.96 13.30 10.54
N ASN A 140 -5.24 14.31 11.02
CA ASN A 140 -5.67 15.11 12.17
C ASN A 140 -6.96 15.89 11.88
N ALA A 141 -7.10 16.44 10.67
CA ALA A 141 -8.31 17.15 10.27
C ALA A 141 -9.54 16.22 10.26
N VAL A 142 -9.39 15.00 9.73
CA VAL A 142 -10.47 14.00 9.69
C VAL A 142 -10.83 13.46 11.09
N ASN A 143 -9.90 13.47 12.04
CA ASN A 143 -10.16 13.03 13.41
C ASN A 143 -11.31 13.81 14.10
N GLY A 144 -11.53 15.06 13.70
CA GLY A 144 -12.67 15.87 14.18
C GLY A 144 -14.04 15.31 13.79
N PHE A 145 -14.11 14.56 12.68
CA PHE A 145 -15.35 14.01 12.13
C PHE A 145 -15.64 12.59 12.61
N ILE A 146 -14.70 11.93 13.31
CA ILE A 146 -14.88 10.57 13.80
C ILE A 146 -15.80 10.58 15.03
N PRO A 147 -16.93 9.84 15.01
CA PRO A 147 -17.83 9.76 16.15
C PRO A 147 -17.25 8.87 17.27
N GLY A 148 -17.50 9.29 18.50
CA GLY A 148 -17.13 8.54 19.70
C GLY A 148 -15.63 8.50 20.01
N THR A 149 -15.30 8.12 21.25
CA THR A 149 -13.92 8.05 21.74
C THR A 149 -13.16 6.85 21.18
N THR A 150 -13.83 5.71 21.01
CA THR A 150 -13.24 4.47 20.48
C THR A 150 -12.76 4.62 19.04
N GLY A 151 -13.51 5.30 18.17
CA GLY A 151 -13.11 5.56 16.79
C GLY A 151 -11.86 6.45 16.72
N LYS A 152 -11.83 7.52 17.52
CA LYS A 152 -10.68 8.44 17.61
C LYS A 152 -9.43 7.72 18.13
N GLN A 153 -9.56 6.86 19.13
CA GLN A 153 -8.46 6.03 19.62
C GLN A 153 -7.92 5.08 18.54
N ALA A 154 -8.80 4.46 17.76
CA ALA A 154 -8.39 3.59 16.66
C ALA A 154 -7.61 4.36 15.58
N LEU A 155 -8.06 5.57 15.19
CA LEU A 155 -7.33 6.40 14.24
C LEU A 155 -5.97 6.84 14.78
N GLU A 156 -5.91 7.28 16.04
CA GLU A 156 -4.65 7.68 16.68
C GLU A 156 -3.67 6.50 16.79
N GLN A 157 -4.15 5.28 17.02
CA GLN A 157 -3.30 4.09 16.98
C GLN A 157 -2.72 3.87 15.57
N ARG A 158 -3.53 3.96 14.51
CA ARG A 158 -3.03 3.85 13.12
C ARG A 158 -2.03 4.94 12.76
N LYS A 159 -2.25 6.16 13.23
CA LYS A 159 -1.32 7.28 13.06
C LYS A 159 0.02 7.00 13.76
N ARG A 160 0.02 6.46 14.98
CA ARG A 160 1.25 6.06 15.69
C ARG A 160 2.01 4.96 14.95
N GLU A 161 1.30 3.95 14.46
CA GLU A 161 1.88 2.87 13.64
C GLU A 161 2.51 3.43 12.36
N PHE A 162 1.80 4.29 11.64
CA PHE A 162 2.32 4.95 10.44
C PHE A 162 3.61 5.75 10.74
N VAL A 163 3.64 6.53 11.83
CA VAL A 163 4.84 7.28 12.25
C VAL A 163 6.00 6.32 12.58
N LYS A 164 5.73 5.19 13.24
CA LYS A 164 6.74 4.16 13.52
C LYS A 164 7.35 3.62 12.21
N TYR A 165 6.53 3.28 11.22
CA TYR A 165 7.03 2.80 9.92
C TYR A 165 7.72 3.89 9.10
N SER A 166 7.30 5.16 9.21
CA SER A 166 8.02 6.30 8.61
C SER A 166 9.43 6.46 9.18
N LYS A 167 9.59 6.34 10.50
CA LYS A 167 10.93 6.34 11.12
C LYS A 167 11.76 5.14 10.67
N LYS A 168 11.15 3.95 10.59
CA LYS A 168 11.82 2.73 10.08
C LYS A 168 12.31 2.95 8.64
N PHE A 169 11.48 3.51 7.77
CA PHE A 169 11.85 3.87 6.40
C PHE A 169 13.04 4.83 6.35
N SER A 170 13.04 5.89 7.17
CA SER A 170 14.19 6.80 7.25
C SER A 170 15.48 6.10 7.71
N ASN A 171 15.41 5.15 8.65
CA ASN A 171 16.57 4.38 9.08
C ASN A 171 17.07 3.43 7.98
N THR A 172 16.15 2.75 7.29
CA THR A 172 16.47 1.89 6.14
C THR A 172 17.14 2.67 5.02
N LEU A 173 16.74 3.93 4.76
CA LEU A 173 17.44 4.79 3.80
C LEU A 173 18.88 5.08 4.23
N LYS A 174 19.13 5.32 5.52
CA LYS A 174 20.49 5.54 6.05
C LYS A 174 21.37 4.31 5.87
N GLU A 175 20.82 3.12 6.11
CA GLU A 175 21.50 1.84 5.88
C GLU A 175 21.75 1.61 4.39
N TYR A 176 20.78 1.89 3.53
CA TYR A 176 20.93 1.80 2.07
C TYR A 176 22.07 2.67 1.54
N PHE A 177 22.23 3.91 2.02
CA PHE A 177 23.34 4.76 1.61
C PHE A 177 24.73 4.27 2.07
N LYS A 178 24.78 3.31 3.01
CA LYS A 178 26.03 2.65 3.43
C LYS A 178 26.28 1.37 2.65
N ASP A 179 25.27 0.51 2.57
CA ASP A 179 25.45 -0.89 2.15
C ASP A 179 24.87 -1.20 0.76
N GLY A 180 24.12 -0.28 0.15
CA GLY A 180 23.60 -0.40 -1.23
C GLY A 180 22.42 -1.37 -1.41
N HIS A 181 21.91 -2.00 -0.35
CA HIS A 181 20.83 -2.99 -0.43
C HIS A 181 19.46 -2.37 -0.74
N ALA A 182 19.10 -2.23 -2.02
CA ALA A 182 17.86 -1.57 -2.45
C ALA A 182 16.57 -2.30 -2.00
N ASN A 183 16.58 -3.63 -1.90
CA ASN A 183 15.39 -4.42 -1.56
C ASN A 183 14.79 -4.07 -0.19
N SER A 184 15.63 -3.71 0.79
CA SER A 184 15.16 -3.29 2.11
C SER A 184 14.37 -1.98 2.04
N VAL A 185 14.79 -1.06 1.17
CA VAL A 185 14.08 0.20 0.89
C VAL A 185 12.73 -0.08 0.26
N PHE A 186 12.65 -1.00 -0.71
CA PHE A 186 11.39 -1.37 -1.35
C PHE A 186 10.40 -1.95 -0.34
N LEU A 187 10.85 -2.92 0.46
CA LEU A 187 10.03 -3.52 1.51
C LEU A 187 9.53 -2.47 2.52
N SER A 188 10.40 -1.56 2.94
CA SER A 188 10.07 -0.50 3.89
C SER A 188 9.07 0.52 3.32
N ALA A 189 9.17 0.84 2.03
CA ALA A 189 8.19 1.66 1.31
C ALA A 189 6.83 0.96 1.18
N LEU A 190 6.80 -0.35 0.92
CA LEU A 190 5.55 -1.12 0.89
C LEU A 190 4.83 -1.13 2.24
N TYR A 191 5.57 -1.19 3.36
CA TYR A 191 4.96 -1.01 4.68
C TYR A 191 4.29 0.36 4.83
N LEU A 192 4.89 1.45 4.33
CA LEU A 192 4.26 2.77 4.34
C LEU A 192 2.96 2.81 3.54
N ILE A 193 2.92 2.16 2.37
CA ILE A 193 1.69 2.00 1.57
C ILE A 193 0.63 1.24 2.36
N LEU A 194 1.00 0.11 2.99
CA LEU A 194 0.09 -0.68 3.81
C LEU A 194 -0.49 0.14 4.97
N GLN A 195 0.35 0.87 5.71
CA GLN A 195 -0.09 1.72 6.81
C GLN A 195 -0.99 2.87 6.32
N THR A 196 -0.71 3.44 5.15
CA THR A 196 -1.58 4.44 4.50
C THR A 196 -2.96 3.84 4.23
N ASN A 197 -3.02 2.64 3.66
CA ASN A 197 -4.28 1.95 3.40
C ASN A 197 -5.04 1.63 4.70
N MET A 198 -4.34 1.23 5.77
CA MET A 198 -4.95 0.98 7.09
C MET A 198 -5.57 2.22 7.71
N ILE A 199 -4.96 3.40 7.55
CA ILE A 199 -5.55 4.67 7.95
C ILE A 199 -6.87 4.89 7.19
N ILE A 200 -6.85 4.79 5.86
CA ILE A 200 -8.06 5.01 5.04
C ILE A 200 -9.17 4.03 5.42
N THR A 201 -8.87 2.73 5.51
CA THR A 201 -9.86 1.72 5.90
C THR A 201 -10.42 1.95 7.31
N THR A 202 -9.59 2.44 8.24
CA THR A 202 -10.05 2.79 9.59
C THR A 202 -11.00 3.99 9.57
N VAL A 203 -10.64 5.05 8.84
CA VAL A 203 -11.52 6.22 8.67
C VAL A 203 -12.83 5.79 8.03
N LYS A 204 -12.77 5.00 6.96
CA LYS A 204 -13.95 4.48 6.26
C LYS A 204 -14.87 3.73 7.22
N SER A 205 -14.35 2.74 7.94
CA SER A 205 -15.12 1.93 8.90
C SER A 205 -15.72 2.72 10.08
N LYS A 206 -15.20 3.91 10.40
CA LYS A 206 -15.69 4.72 11.52
C LYS A 206 -16.57 5.89 11.09
N CYS A 207 -16.59 6.21 9.80
CA CYS A 207 -17.27 7.40 9.27
C CYS A 207 -18.28 7.10 8.15
N GLU A 208 -18.31 5.88 7.62
CA GLU A 208 -19.23 5.33 6.61
C GLU A 208 -19.83 4.02 7.14
#